data_AF-A0A2V9G084-F1
#
_entry.id   AF-A0A2V9G084-F1
#
_cell.length_a   1.000
_cell.length_b   1.000
_cell.length_c   1.000
_cell.angle_alpha   90.00
_cell.angle_beta   90.00
_cell.angle_gamma   90.00
#
_symmetry.space_group_name_H-M   'P 1'
#
loop_
_entity.id
_entity.type
_entity.pdbx_description
1 polymer ?
#
loop_
_entity_poly.entity_id
_entity_poly.type
_entity_poly.pdbx_seq_one_letter_code
_entity_poly.pdbx_strand_id
1 'polypeptide(L)'
;MRNGKRPALRNKEPAQSDSWEKRDGGLLQSAATMEEEQMSEQNFENHGKFVPSYHFFAVPVFLTNFLWSLYRLKKLGISFQGIFGVILAAALVVLVFQARLFALAVQDRVIRLEERLRYARVLPAELQARCGELTIGQIVSLRFASDAELPVLVPKVLDEKVTERKAIKQLIKQWRPDYLRA
;
A
#
# COMPACT_ATOMS: atom_id res chain seq x y z
N MET A 1 84.35 -6.89 -32.54
CA MET A 1 84.01 -5.91 -31.49
C MET A 1 82.53 -5.52 -31.58
N ARG A 2 81.67 -6.05 -30.70
CA ARG A 2 80.68 -5.31 -29.88
C ARG A 2 79.73 -6.32 -29.24
N ASN A 3 79.83 -6.35 -27.92
CA ASN A 3 79.11 -7.17 -26.97
C ASN A 3 77.72 -6.53 -26.74
N GLY A 4 76.63 -7.29 -26.87
CA GLY A 4 75.26 -6.79 -26.70
C GLY A 4 74.43 -7.71 -25.82
N LYS A 5 74.58 -7.57 -24.49
CA LYS A 5 73.73 -8.24 -23.50
C LYS A 5 72.30 -7.68 -23.57
N ARG A 6 71.30 -8.55 -23.77
CA ARG A 6 69.88 -8.22 -23.60
C ARG A 6 69.52 -8.22 -22.11
N PRO A 7 68.78 -7.25 -21.56
CA PRO A 7 68.32 -7.29 -20.19
C PRO A 7 67.10 -8.22 -20.05
N ALA A 8 67.07 -9.00 -18.96
CA ALA A 8 65.95 -9.85 -18.58
C ALA A 8 64.73 -9.01 -18.18
N LEU A 9 63.56 -9.36 -18.73
CA LEU A 9 62.29 -8.74 -18.34
C LEU A 9 61.92 -9.21 -16.93
N ARG A 10 61.88 -8.25 -15.99
CA ARG A 10 61.41 -8.45 -14.61
C ARG A 10 59.90 -8.63 -14.64
N ASN A 11 59.43 -9.86 -14.44
CA ASN A 11 58.02 -10.13 -14.15
C ASN A 11 57.64 -9.35 -12.88
N LYS A 12 56.70 -8.41 -13.01
CA LYS A 12 56.03 -7.80 -11.85
C LYS A 12 54.89 -8.72 -11.46
N GLU A 13 54.95 -9.28 -10.25
CA GLU A 13 53.79 -9.92 -9.62
C GLU A 13 52.67 -8.86 -9.48
N PRO A 14 51.41 -9.18 -9.81
CA PRO A 14 50.31 -8.28 -9.53
C PRO A 14 50.04 -8.25 -8.03
N ALA A 15 50.24 -7.08 -7.44
CA ALA A 15 49.85 -6.79 -6.08
C ALA A 15 48.32 -6.78 -5.95
N GLN A 16 47.83 -7.53 -4.96
CA GLN A 16 46.72 -7.16 -4.09
C GLN A 16 45.32 -7.09 -4.75
N SER A 17 44.66 -8.25 -4.88
CA SER A 17 43.24 -8.37 -5.24
C SER A 17 42.28 -8.53 -4.03
N ASP A 18 42.76 -8.54 -2.79
CA ASP A 18 41.90 -8.94 -1.64
C ASP A 18 41.17 -7.77 -0.96
N SER A 19 41.17 -6.59 -1.59
CA SER A 19 40.78 -5.31 -0.96
C SER A 19 39.44 -4.73 -1.44
N TRP A 20 38.93 -5.16 -2.60
CA TRP A 20 37.65 -4.67 -3.14
C TRP A 20 36.45 -5.45 -2.58
N GLU A 21 36.60 -6.76 -2.38
CA GLU A 21 35.50 -7.66 -1.96
C GLU A 21 34.90 -7.34 -0.59
N LYS A 22 35.71 -6.79 0.35
CA LYS A 22 35.24 -6.42 1.70
C LYS A 22 34.63 -5.02 1.80
N ARG A 23 34.93 -4.11 0.87
CA ARG A 23 34.44 -2.72 0.91
C ARG A 23 33.02 -2.60 0.35
N ASP A 24 32.71 -3.41 -0.65
CA ASP A 24 31.44 -3.36 -1.36
C ASP A 24 30.33 -4.06 -0.57
N GLY A 25 30.67 -5.14 0.16
CA GLY A 25 29.73 -5.84 1.03
C GLY A 25 29.18 -4.97 2.17
N GLY A 26 29.99 -4.10 2.76
CA GLY A 26 29.55 -3.20 3.84
C GLY A 26 28.64 -2.06 3.36
N LEU A 27 28.87 -1.53 2.16
CA LEU A 27 28.05 -0.49 1.54
C LEU A 27 26.69 -1.02 1.08
N LEU A 28 26.65 -2.22 0.52
CA LEU A 28 25.39 -2.87 0.12
C LEU A 28 24.57 -3.29 1.34
N GLN A 29 25.23 -3.83 2.39
CA GLN A 29 24.56 -4.15 3.65
C GLN A 29 24.05 -2.88 4.33
N SER A 30 24.86 -1.81 4.36
CA SER A 30 24.47 -0.52 4.95
C SER A 30 23.34 0.14 4.17
N ALA A 31 23.34 0.08 2.84
CA ALA A 31 22.26 0.63 2.00
C ALA A 31 20.97 -0.17 2.18
N ALA A 32 21.03 -1.50 2.25
CA ALA A 32 19.87 -2.35 2.52
C ALA A 32 19.29 -2.09 3.92
N THR A 33 20.14 -1.94 4.94
CA THR A 33 19.67 -1.59 6.30
C THR A 33 19.11 -0.16 6.37
N MET A 34 19.62 0.78 5.56
CA MET A 34 19.11 2.16 5.49
C MET A 34 17.78 2.26 4.73
N GLU A 35 17.56 1.40 3.71
CA GLU A 35 16.25 1.26 3.05
C GLU A 35 15.21 0.57 3.98
N GLU A 36 15.62 -0.43 4.76
CA GLU A 36 14.76 -1.05 5.78
C GLU A 36 14.42 -0.08 6.93
N GLU A 37 15.36 0.74 7.40
CA GLU A 37 15.13 1.71 8.48
C GLU A 37 14.22 2.88 8.09
N GLN A 38 14.05 3.19 6.80
CA GLN A 38 13.27 4.35 6.35
C GLN A 38 11.78 4.06 6.09
N MET A 39 11.33 2.81 6.19
CA MET A 39 9.92 2.47 6.14
C MET A 39 9.34 2.42 7.56
N SER A 40 8.85 3.56 8.05
CA SER A 40 8.22 3.67 9.38
C SER A 40 7.25 2.51 9.63
N GLU A 41 7.43 1.79 10.75
CA GLU A 41 6.53 0.71 11.15
C GLU A 41 5.08 1.18 11.09
N GLN A 42 4.22 0.38 10.45
CA GLN A 42 2.81 0.74 10.36
C GLN A 42 2.13 0.50 11.71
N ASN A 43 1.27 1.42 12.09
CA ASN A 43 0.49 1.37 13.33
C ASN A 43 -0.91 1.96 13.10
N PHE A 44 -1.71 1.98 14.16
CA PHE A 44 -3.07 2.49 14.11
C PHE A 44 -3.18 3.92 13.58
N GLU A 45 -2.19 4.77 13.81
CA GLU A 45 -2.20 6.19 13.44
C GLU A 45 -1.81 6.43 11.98
N ASN A 46 -0.87 5.64 11.45
CA ASN A 46 -0.25 5.91 10.15
C ASN A 46 -0.69 4.97 9.00
N HIS A 47 -1.61 4.01 9.27
CA HIS A 47 -2.02 3.01 8.27
C HIS A 47 -2.77 3.61 7.06
N GLY A 48 -3.49 4.72 7.23
CA GLY A 48 -4.20 5.41 6.16
C GLY A 48 -3.26 6.18 5.21
N LYS A 49 -3.54 6.18 3.90
CA LYS A 49 -2.77 6.93 2.90
C LYS A 49 -3.69 7.76 2.03
N PHE A 50 -3.31 9.02 1.81
CA PHE A 50 -3.93 9.90 0.81
C PHE A 50 -3.07 9.93 -0.45
N VAL A 51 -3.70 9.77 -1.61
CA VAL A 51 -3.07 9.99 -2.92
C VAL A 51 -3.23 11.46 -3.30
N PRO A 52 -2.14 12.26 -3.38
CA PRO A 52 -2.27 13.70 -3.57
C PRO A 52 -2.95 14.10 -4.88
N SER A 53 -2.59 13.43 -5.99
CA SER A 53 -3.18 13.69 -7.32
C SER A 53 -4.68 13.41 -7.37
N TYR A 54 -5.18 12.48 -6.57
CA TYR A 54 -6.61 12.18 -6.51
C TYR A 54 -7.34 13.12 -5.53
N HIS A 55 -6.89 13.18 -4.27
CA HIS A 55 -7.64 13.84 -3.19
C HIS A 55 -7.48 15.37 -3.19
N PHE A 56 -6.32 15.88 -3.59
CA PHE A 56 -6.02 17.32 -3.54
C PHE A 56 -6.02 17.98 -4.93
N PHE A 57 -6.19 17.21 -6.00
CA PHE A 57 -6.27 17.74 -7.36
C PHE A 57 -7.55 17.28 -8.09
N ALA A 58 -7.67 15.99 -8.44
CA ALA A 58 -8.78 15.52 -9.28
C ALA A 58 -10.16 15.79 -8.65
N VAL A 59 -10.36 15.40 -7.38
CA VAL A 59 -11.65 15.60 -6.69
C VAL A 59 -12.03 17.08 -6.58
N PRO A 60 -11.17 17.98 -6.07
CA PRO A 60 -11.46 19.41 -6.06
C PRO A 60 -11.76 19.99 -7.43
N VAL A 61 -10.97 19.66 -8.46
CA VAL A 61 -11.15 20.20 -9.82
C VAL A 61 -12.51 19.82 -10.41
N PHE A 62 -12.92 18.55 -10.29
CA PHE A 62 -14.23 18.12 -10.81
C PHE A 62 -15.39 18.76 -10.06
N LEU A 63 -15.29 18.92 -8.73
CA LEU A 63 -16.31 19.61 -7.93
C LEU A 63 -16.40 21.09 -8.29
N THR A 64 -15.27 21.78 -8.41
CA THR A 64 -15.22 23.18 -8.83
C THR A 64 -15.81 23.34 -10.24
N ASN A 65 -15.49 22.47 -11.18
CA ASN A 65 -16.07 22.50 -12.53
C ASN A 65 -17.60 22.33 -12.52
N PHE A 66 -18.12 21.46 -11.66
CA PHE A 66 -19.56 21.26 -11.50
C PHE A 66 -20.25 22.50 -10.93
N LEU A 67 -19.73 23.06 -9.83
CA LEU A 67 -20.27 24.28 -9.21
C LEU A 67 -20.17 25.48 -10.15
N TRP A 68 -19.07 25.62 -10.87
CA TRP A 68 -18.88 26.66 -11.89
C TRP A 68 -19.88 26.54 -13.03
N SER A 69 -20.16 25.31 -13.48
CA SER A 69 -21.15 25.07 -14.54
C SER A 69 -22.57 25.43 -14.10
N LEU A 70 -22.94 25.12 -12.85
CA LEU A 70 -24.20 25.57 -12.26
C LEU A 70 -24.29 27.09 -12.15
N TYR A 71 -23.21 27.74 -11.67
CA TYR A 71 -23.15 29.20 -11.58
C TYR A 71 -23.34 29.87 -12.94
N ARG A 72 -22.64 29.38 -13.98
CA ARG A 72 -22.78 29.90 -15.35
C ARG A 72 -24.19 29.72 -15.88
N LEU A 73 -24.81 28.55 -15.71
CA LEU A 73 -26.18 28.31 -16.14
C LEU A 73 -27.17 29.29 -15.48
N LYS A 74 -26.98 29.55 -14.17
CA LYS A 74 -27.80 30.51 -13.43
C LYS A 74 -27.59 31.95 -13.89
N LYS A 75 -26.34 32.35 -14.15
CA LYS A 75 -25.98 33.75 -14.47
C LYS A 75 -26.20 34.14 -15.92
N LEU A 76 -25.93 33.23 -16.86
CA LEU A 76 -26.00 33.48 -18.31
C LEU A 76 -27.36 33.08 -18.91
N GLY A 77 -28.24 32.48 -18.11
CA GLY A 77 -29.54 32.00 -18.56
C GLY A 77 -29.52 30.55 -19.06
N ILE A 78 -30.70 29.96 -19.11
CA ILE A 78 -30.89 28.56 -19.52
C ILE A 78 -30.64 28.46 -21.03
N SER A 79 -29.64 27.66 -21.39
CA SER A 79 -29.29 27.33 -22.77
C SER A 79 -28.95 25.85 -22.88
N PHE A 80 -29.11 25.28 -24.08
CA PHE A 80 -28.74 23.88 -24.34
C PHE A 80 -27.27 23.61 -23.96
N GLN A 81 -26.36 24.51 -24.34
CA GLN A 81 -24.94 24.40 -23.99
C GLN A 81 -24.71 24.43 -22.47
N GLY A 82 -25.42 25.29 -21.74
CA GLY A 82 -25.33 25.36 -20.28
C GLY A 82 -25.84 24.10 -19.60
N ILE A 83 -27.00 23.58 -20.02
CA ILE A 83 -27.56 22.33 -19.51
C ILE A 83 -26.61 21.16 -19.79
N PHE A 84 -26.14 21.02 -21.02
CA PHE A 84 -25.19 19.98 -21.41
C PHE A 84 -23.89 20.07 -20.58
N GLY A 85 -23.37 21.27 -20.36
CA GLY A 85 -22.20 21.50 -19.52
C GLY A 85 -22.38 21.03 -18.07
N VAL A 86 -23.57 21.27 -17.48
CA VAL A 86 -23.90 20.79 -16.13
C VAL A 86 -24.01 19.26 -16.09
N ILE A 87 -24.66 18.65 -17.08
CA ILE A 87 -24.79 17.18 -17.18
C ILE A 87 -23.42 16.54 -17.32
N LEU A 88 -22.57 17.05 -18.21
CA LEU A 88 -21.21 16.54 -18.39
C LEU A 88 -20.38 16.69 -17.10
N ALA A 89 -20.46 17.84 -16.43
CA ALA A 89 -19.77 18.05 -15.18
C ALA A 89 -20.26 17.10 -14.07
N ALA A 90 -21.57 16.84 -13.99
CA ALA A 90 -22.14 15.85 -13.08
C ALA A 90 -21.63 14.44 -13.39
N ALA A 91 -21.58 14.06 -14.68
CA ALA A 91 -21.07 12.77 -15.11
C ALA A 91 -19.60 12.57 -14.71
N LEU A 92 -18.76 13.61 -14.82
CA LEU A 92 -17.36 13.55 -14.38
C LEU A 92 -17.22 13.39 -12.86
N VAL A 93 -18.08 14.06 -12.09
CA VAL A 93 -18.14 13.87 -10.62
C VAL A 93 -18.54 12.43 -10.29
N VAL A 94 -19.60 11.90 -10.92
CA VAL A 94 -19.99 10.51 -10.72
C VAL A 94 -18.86 9.55 -11.10
N LEU A 95 -18.19 9.80 -12.24
CA LEU A 95 -17.10 8.97 -12.73
C LEU A 95 -15.94 8.88 -11.71
N VAL A 96 -15.49 10.01 -11.16
CA VAL A 96 -14.34 10.01 -10.23
C VAL A 96 -14.65 9.22 -8.95
N PHE A 97 -15.87 9.36 -8.40
CA PHE A 97 -16.28 8.61 -7.22
C PHE A 97 -16.52 7.13 -7.52
N GLN A 98 -17.20 6.83 -8.63
CA GLN A 98 -17.52 5.45 -8.99
C GLN A 98 -16.26 4.63 -9.31
N ALA A 99 -15.26 5.24 -9.95
CA ALA A 99 -13.96 4.61 -10.17
C ALA A 99 -13.30 4.19 -8.85
N ARG A 100 -13.34 5.04 -7.81
CA ARG A 100 -12.81 4.69 -6.48
C ARG A 100 -13.64 3.61 -5.80
N LEU A 101 -14.97 3.65 -5.88
CA LEU A 101 -15.84 2.62 -5.30
C LEU A 101 -15.61 1.24 -5.94
N PHE A 102 -15.47 1.17 -7.25
CA PHE A 102 -15.17 -0.09 -7.94
C PHE A 102 -13.80 -0.64 -7.55
N ALA A 103 -12.77 0.21 -7.48
CA ALA A 103 -11.44 -0.20 -7.04
C ALA A 103 -11.46 -0.76 -5.60
N LEU A 104 -12.14 -0.07 -4.67
CA LEU A 104 -12.29 -0.52 -3.29
C LEU A 104 -13.07 -1.84 -3.19
N ALA A 105 -14.13 -2.01 -3.99
CA ALA A 105 -14.90 -3.25 -4.01
C ALA A 105 -14.08 -4.45 -4.52
N VAL A 106 -13.22 -4.24 -5.52
CA VAL A 106 -12.28 -5.27 -5.99
C VAL A 106 -11.23 -5.56 -4.92
N GLN A 107 -10.66 -4.52 -4.31
CA GLN A 107 -9.69 -4.67 -3.24
C GLN A 107 -10.25 -5.46 -2.06
N ASP A 108 -11.46 -5.16 -1.58
CA ASP A 108 -12.12 -5.89 -0.49
C ASP A 108 -12.36 -7.36 -0.84
N ARG A 109 -12.66 -7.68 -2.10
CA ARG A 109 -12.80 -9.07 -2.57
C ARG A 109 -11.46 -9.80 -2.56
N VAL A 110 -10.39 -9.15 -3.01
CA VAL A 110 -9.03 -9.71 -3.02
C VAL A 110 -8.53 -9.92 -1.58
N ILE A 111 -8.64 -8.91 -0.71
CA ILE A 111 -8.28 -9.02 0.72
C ILE A 111 -9.03 -10.18 1.37
N ARG A 112 -10.33 -10.34 1.11
CA ARG A 112 -11.10 -11.46 1.66
C ARG A 112 -10.55 -12.82 1.21
N LEU A 113 -10.10 -12.95 -0.04
CA LEU A 113 -9.52 -14.19 -0.54
C LEU A 113 -8.14 -14.45 0.08
N GLU A 114 -7.28 -13.44 0.10
CA GLU A 114 -5.93 -13.51 0.69
C GLU A 114 -5.97 -13.89 2.17
N GLU A 115 -6.81 -13.20 2.95
CA GLU A 115 -6.95 -13.49 4.38
C GLU A 115 -7.61 -14.85 4.62
N ARG A 116 -8.54 -15.31 3.79
CA ARG A 116 -9.07 -16.69 3.91
C ARG A 116 -7.99 -17.75 3.68
N LEU A 117 -7.11 -17.56 2.68
CA LEU A 117 -5.99 -18.46 2.43
C LEU A 117 -4.94 -18.41 3.56
N ARG A 118 -4.76 -17.24 4.19
CA ARG A 118 -3.91 -17.08 5.37
C ARG A 118 -4.52 -17.78 6.58
N TYR A 119 -5.80 -17.57 6.87
CA TYR A 119 -6.50 -18.20 7.98
C TYR A 119 -6.48 -19.72 7.90
N ALA A 120 -6.61 -20.30 6.70
CA ALA A 120 -6.49 -21.73 6.50
C ALA A 120 -5.11 -22.31 6.88
N ARG A 121 -4.05 -21.47 6.87
CA ARG A 121 -2.68 -21.86 7.23
C ARG A 121 -2.33 -21.59 8.70
N VAL A 122 -2.84 -20.49 9.25
CA VAL A 122 -2.43 -19.98 10.56
C VAL A 122 -3.38 -20.36 11.68
N LEU A 123 -4.68 -20.50 11.40
CA LEU A 123 -5.68 -20.77 12.43
C LEU A 123 -5.84 -22.28 12.69
N PRO A 124 -6.10 -22.68 13.94
CA PRO A 124 -6.57 -24.02 14.29
C PRO A 124 -7.86 -24.40 13.55
N ALA A 125 -8.04 -25.69 13.25
CA ALA A 125 -9.17 -26.20 12.47
C ALA A 125 -10.56 -25.78 13.01
N GLU A 126 -10.71 -25.67 14.32
CA GLU A 126 -11.95 -25.22 14.96
C GLU A 126 -12.31 -23.76 14.61
N LEU A 127 -11.30 -22.88 14.55
CA LEU A 127 -11.49 -21.46 14.18
C LEU A 127 -11.66 -21.28 12.67
N GLN A 128 -11.10 -22.19 11.86
CA GLN A 128 -11.29 -22.15 10.40
C GLN A 128 -12.76 -22.28 10.01
N ALA A 129 -13.54 -23.14 10.70
CA ALA A 129 -14.97 -23.29 10.48
C ALA A 129 -15.75 -21.98 10.77
N ARG A 130 -15.32 -21.24 11.81
CA ARG A 130 -15.94 -19.97 12.23
C ARG A 130 -15.51 -18.75 11.40
N CYS A 131 -14.48 -18.88 10.54
CA CYS A 131 -14.04 -17.78 9.69
C CYS A 131 -15.12 -17.26 8.73
N GLY A 132 -16.14 -18.08 8.43
CA GLY A 132 -17.30 -17.66 7.64
C GLY A 132 -18.18 -16.59 8.32
N GLU A 133 -18.13 -16.49 9.65
CA GLU A 133 -18.89 -15.53 10.44
C GLU A 133 -18.30 -14.10 10.36
N LEU A 134 -17.02 -13.99 9.98
CA LEU A 134 -16.34 -12.70 9.88
C LEU A 134 -16.90 -11.88 8.70
N THR A 135 -17.34 -10.66 9.02
CA THR A 135 -17.72 -9.67 8.02
C THR A 135 -16.48 -9.16 7.27
N ILE A 136 -16.69 -8.64 6.05
CA ILE A 136 -15.60 -8.05 5.26
C ILE A 136 -14.88 -6.94 6.03
N GLY A 137 -15.61 -6.13 6.80
CA GLY A 137 -15.01 -5.06 7.62
C GLY A 137 -14.09 -5.58 8.71
N GLN A 138 -14.45 -6.69 9.37
CA GLN A 138 -13.61 -7.36 10.35
C GLN A 138 -12.36 -7.94 9.68
N ILE A 139 -12.50 -8.63 8.55
CA ILE A 139 -11.38 -9.21 7.79
C ILE A 139 -10.39 -8.13 7.36
N VAL A 140 -10.87 -7.02 6.79
CA VAL A 140 -10.03 -5.87 6.38
C VAL A 140 -9.32 -5.22 7.57
N SER A 141 -9.86 -5.35 8.79
CA SER A 141 -9.21 -4.83 10.00
C SER A 141 -8.16 -5.80 10.53
N LEU A 142 -8.47 -7.10 10.54
CA LEU A 142 -7.60 -8.19 10.99
C LEU A 142 -6.38 -8.42 10.08
N ARG A 143 -6.41 -7.96 8.82
CA ARG A 143 -5.26 -8.07 7.90
C ARG A 143 -3.96 -7.45 8.47
N PHE A 144 -4.10 -6.46 9.36
CA PHE A 144 -2.98 -5.78 10.02
C PHE A 144 -2.43 -6.55 11.23
N ALA A 145 -3.12 -7.58 11.70
CA ALA A 145 -2.65 -8.41 12.81
C ALA A 145 -1.51 -9.32 12.36
N SER A 146 -0.55 -9.63 13.26
CA SER A 146 0.50 -10.61 13.00
C SER A 146 -0.04 -12.05 13.02
N ASP A 147 0.67 -12.99 12.38
CA ASP A 147 0.26 -14.41 12.36
C ASP A 147 0.21 -15.02 13.77
N ALA A 148 1.06 -14.54 14.69
CA ALA A 148 1.15 -15.05 16.05
C ALA A 148 -0.07 -14.66 16.91
N GLU A 149 -0.68 -13.49 16.68
CA GLU A 149 -1.83 -13.01 17.48
C GLU A 149 -3.20 -13.35 16.87
N LEU A 150 -3.25 -13.72 15.59
CA LEU A 150 -4.50 -14.07 14.90
C LEU A 150 -5.34 -15.17 15.60
N PRO A 151 -4.76 -16.30 16.06
CA PRO A 151 -5.52 -17.33 16.75
C PRO A 151 -6.19 -16.87 18.04
N VAL A 152 -5.68 -15.81 18.67
CA VAL A 152 -6.23 -15.22 19.90
C VAL A 152 -7.23 -14.10 19.57
N LEU A 153 -6.96 -13.30 18.54
CA LEU A 153 -7.79 -12.15 18.16
C LEU A 153 -9.10 -12.55 17.47
N VAL A 154 -9.08 -13.55 16.58
CA VAL A 154 -10.27 -14.00 15.84
C VAL A 154 -11.41 -14.43 16.78
N PRO A 155 -11.22 -15.35 17.74
CA PRO A 155 -12.29 -15.72 18.67
C PRO A 155 -12.74 -14.53 19.50
N LYS A 156 -11.83 -13.67 19.96
CA LYS A 156 -12.19 -12.46 20.71
C LYS A 156 -13.13 -11.54 19.91
N VAL A 157 -12.82 -11.27 18.65
CA VAL A 157 -13.64 -10.44 17.76
C VAL A 157 -15.02 -11.06 17.52
N LEU A 158 -15.09 -12.38 17.36
CA LEU A 158 -16.35 -13.11 17.15
C LEU A 158 -17.20 -13.18 18.42
N ASP A 159 -16.60 -13.53 19.54
CA ASP A 159 -17.29 -13.77 20.82
C ASP A 159 -17.78 -12.45 21.44
N GLU A 160 -16.96 -11.39 21.37
CA GLU A 160 -17.35 -10.04 21.80
C GLU A 160 -18.19 -9.29 20.76
N LYS A 161 -18.45 -9.92 19.59
CA LYS A 161 -19.20 -9.34 18.46
C LYS A 161 -18.71 -7.94 18.07
N VAL A 162 -17.39 -7.74 18.05
CA VAL A 162 -16.80 -6.44 17.72
C VAL A 162 -17.01 -6.15 16.24
N THR A 163 -17.94 -5.25 15.93
CA THR A 163 -18.29 -4.87 14.55
C THR A 163 -17.48 -3.67 14.06
N GLU A 164 -16.99 -2.83 14.98
CA GLU A 164 -16.28 -1.60 14.64
C GLU A 164 -14.84 -1.87 14.18
N ARG A 165 -14.53 -1.50 12.93
CA ARG A 165 -13.19 -1.62 12.35
C ARG A 165 -12.11 -0.94 13.20
N LYS A 166 -12.44 0.22 13.77
CA LYS A 166 -11.53 0.99 14.62
C LYS A 166 -11.17 0.24 15.89
N ALA A 167 -12.17 -0.32 16.58
CA ALA A 167 -11.97 -1.10 17.79
C ALA A 167 -11.08 -2.32 17.54
N ILE A 168 -11.31 -3.06 16.45
CA ILE A 168 -10.47 -4.21 16.08
C ILE A 168 -9.03 -3.79 15.86
N LYS A 169 -8.78 -2.71 15.10
CA LYS A 169 -7.42 -2.22 14.87
C LYS A 169 -6.72 -1.74 16.14
N GLN A 170 -7.45 -1.27 17.13
CA GLN A 170 -6.89 -0.89 18.43
C GLN A 170 -6.53 -2.11 19.31
N LEU A 171 -7.13 -3.27 19.07
CA LEU A 171 -6.78 -4.51 19.76
C LEU A 171 -5.49 -5.15 19.24
N ILE A 172 -5.04 -4.78 18.03
CA ILE A 172 -3.84 -5.28 17.38
C ILE A 172 -2.61 -4.73 18.10
N LYS A 173 -1.76 -5.63 18.61
CA LYS A 173 -0.52 -5.26 19.29
C LYS A 173 0.67 -5.36 18.36
N GLN A 174 0.74 -6.42 17.57
CA GLN A 174 1.81 -6.64 16.62
C GLN A 174 1.32 -6.36 15.21
N TRP A 175 1.67 -5.18 14.69
CA TRP A 175 1.24 -4.75 13.37
C TRP A 175 2.08 -5.41 12.29
N ARG A 176 1.38 -5.99 11.31
CA ARG A 176 1.95 -6.41 10.04
C ARG A 176 1.86 -5.25 9.06
N PRO A 177 2.98 -4.73 8.55
CA PRO A 177 2.94 -3.62 7.61
C PRO A 177 2.39 -4.05 6.24
N ASP A 178 1.50 -3.23 5.68
CA ASP A 178 0.94 -3.36 4.33
C ASP A 178 1.46 -2.21 3.45
N TYR A 179 2.57 -2.44 2.74
CA TYR A 179 3.23 -1.41 1.94
C TYR A 179 2.52 -1.14 0.60
N LEU A 180 1.69 -2.06 0.12
CA LEU A 180 0.94 -1.94 -1.13
C LEU A 180 -0.38 -1.19 -0.92
N ARG A 181 -0.26 0.10 -0.55
CA ARG A 181 -1.40 1.00 -0.29
C ARG A 181 -1.57 2.06 -1.39
N ALA A 182 -2.80 2.13 -1.93
CA ALA A 182 -3.27 3.10 -2.92
C ALA A 182 -4.23 4.14 -2.31
#